data_AF-A0A964VT77-F1
#
_entry.id   AF-A0A964VT77-F1
#
_cell.length_a   1.000
_cell.length_b   1.000
_cell.length_c   1.000
_cell.angle_alpha   90.00
_cell.angle_beta   90.00
_cell.angle_gamma   90.00
#
_symmetry.space_group_name_H-M   'P 1'
#
loop_
_entity.id
_entity.type
_entity.pdbx_description
1 polymer ?
#
loop_
_entity_poly.entity_id
_entity_poly.type
_entity_poly.pdbx_seq_one_letter_code
_entity_poly.pdbx_strand_id
1 'polypeptide(L)'
;MKELKMSSLQEKLAESSADMGKSVGVFIQKTISGGHPELVLADSVGRGPYGPHQTESYGFLVEDRSRRSWGVTLFGLADPIPRDRIAVLWLSSEARKATHKKWVLEIFGREYVDFFKALADKLSKQFDIEIHVRLTSEHPMSEQV
;
A
#
# COMPACT_ATOMS: atom_id res chain seq x y z
N MET A 1 -17.41 -39.51 1.30
CA MET A 1 -16.42 -38.72 2.07
C MET A 1 -15.39 -38.12 1.12
N LYS A 2 -15.56 -36.86 0.68
CA LYS A 2 -14.65 -36.15 -0.22
C LYS A 2 -14.31 -34.72 0.26
N GLU A 3 -14.63 -34.36 1.49
CA GLU A 3 -14.57 -32.97 1.99
C GLU A 3 -13.26 -32.59 2.72
N LEU A 4 -12.38 -33.54 3.06
CA LEU A 4 -11.18 -33.25 3.88
C LEU A 4 -9.95 -32.76 3.11
N LYS A 5 -9.97 -32.70 1.77
CA LYS A 5 -8.80 -32.28 0.96
C LYS A 5 -8.83 -30.82 0.47
N MET A 6 -9.99 -30.15 0.48
CA MET A 6 -10.09 -28.76 0.03
C MET A 6 -9.60 -27.74 1.08
N SER A 7 -9.78 -28.05 2.37
CA SER A 7 -9.38 -27.15 3.46
C SER A 7 -7.86 -26.95 3.54
N SER A 8 -7.04 -28.00 3.37
CA SER A 8 -5.58 -27.88 3.51
C SER A 8 -4.88 -27.16 2.35
N LEU A 9 -5.51 -27.10 1.17
CA LEU A 9 -5.00 -26.33 0.03
C LEU A 9 -5.30 -24.84 0.18
N GLN A 10 -6.49 -24.48 0.67
CA GLN A 10 -6.84 -23.08 0.93
C GLN A 10 -5.98 -22.49 2.05
N GLU A 11 -5.72 -23.27 3.10
CA GLU A 11 -4.88 -22.85 4.22
C GLU A 11 -3.42 -22.61 3.78
N LYS A 12 -2.83 -23.51 3.00
CA LYS A 12 -1.49 -23.32 2.42
C LYS A 12 -1.41 -22.13 1.45
N LEU A 13 -2.47 -21.88 0.68
CA LEU A 13 -2.52 -20.76 -0.25
C LEU A 13 -2.61 -19.42 0.51
N ALA A 14 -3.36 -19.38 1.61
CA ALA A 14 -3.47 -18.22 2.49
C ALA A 14 -2.18 -17.94 3.26
N GLU A 15 -1.48 -18.99 3.71
CA GLU A 15 -0.17 -18.87 4.36
C GLU A 15 0.87 -18.33 3.37
N SER A 16 0.90 -18.88 2.14
CA SER A 16 1.78 -18.41 1.07
C SER A 16 1.50 -16.97 0.63
N SER A 17 0.24 -16.52 0.64
CA SER A 17 -0.11 -15.15 0.27
C SER A 17 0.24 -14.14 1.37
N ALA A 18 0.09 -14.53 2.64
CA ALA A 18 0.52 -13.72 3.78
C ALA A 18 2.05 -13.52 3.78
N ASP A 19 2.82 -14.57 3.51
CA ASP A 19 4.29 -14.51 3.41
C ASP A 19 4.77 -13.65 2.23
N MET A 20 4.06 -13.71 1.11
CA MET A 20 4.34 -12.83 -0.03
C MET A 20 4.03 -11.37 0.33
N GLY A 21 2.86 -11.10 0.92
CA GLY A 21 2.50 -9.77 1.42
C GLY A 21 3.58 -9.21 2.34
N LYS A 22 4.14 -10.04 3.24
CA LYS A 22 5.25 -9.70 4.14
C LYS A 22 6.48 -9.22 3.42
N SER A 23 6.92 -10.04 2.48
CA SER A 23 8.13 -9.78 1.72
C SER A 23 7.99 -8.49 0.92
N VAL A 24 6.81 -8.23 0.37
CA VAL A 24 6.48 -7.00 -0.37
C VAL A 24 6.52 -5.78 0.53
N GLY A 25 5.83 -5.81 1.68
CA GLY A 25 5.80 -4.70 2.62
C GLY A 25 7.19 -4.31 3.11
N VAL A 26 8.01 -5.31 3.47
CA VAL A 26 9.41 -5.10 3.89
C VAL A 26 10.24 -4.49 2.76
N PHE A 27 10.09 -5.00 1.53
CA PHE A 27 10.80 -4.47 0.37
C PHE A 27 10.43 -3.01 0.08
N ILE A 28 9.13 -2.69 0.11
CA ILE A 28 8.62 -1.33 -0.10
C ILE A 28 9.17 -0.39 0.97
N GLN A 29 9.06 -0.78 2.25
CA GLN A 29 9.54 0.04 3.36
C GLN A 29 11.03 0.34 3.24
N LYS A 30 11.85 -0.66 2.88
CA LYS A 30 13.29 -0.47 2.64
C LYS A 30 13.56 0.49 1.48
N THR A 31 12.76 0.41 0.42
CA THR A 31 12.89 1.28 -0.76
C THR A 31 12.53 2.72 -0.43
N ILE A 32 11.46 2.93 0.33
CA ILE A 32 10.98 4.24 0.78
C ILE A 32 12.01 4.89 1.71
N SER A 33 12.46 4.17 2.74
CA SER A 33 13.42 4.70 3.72
C SER A 33 14.77 5.10 3.11
N GLY A 34 15.11 4.60 1.92
CA GLY A 34 16.34 4.95 1.21
C GLY A 34 16.24 6.17 0.28
N GLY A 35 15.04 6.70 -0.01
CA GLY A 35 14.89 7.76 -1.03
C GLY A 35 13.73 8.73 -0.86
N HIS A 36 12.69 8.36 -0.08
CA HIS A 36 11.48 9.15 0.11
C HIS A 36 10.98 9.05 1.55
N PRO A 37 11.74 9.55 2.54
CA PRO A 37 11.39 9.40 3.96
C PRO A 37 10.05 10.06 4.35
N GLU A 38 9.52 10.96 3.52
CA GLU A 38 8.21 11.57 3.66
C GLU A 38 7.04 10.60 3.42
N LEU A 39 7.28 9.46 2.77
CA LEU A 39 6.24 8.49 2.47
C LEU A 39 6.07 7.49 3.61
N VAL A 40 4.81 7.20 3.93
CA VAL A 40 4.42 6.22 4.93
C VAL A 40 3.61 5.13 4.25
N LEU A 41 4.00 3.88 4.48
CA LEU A 41 3.22 2.71 4.07
C LEU A 41 2.07 2.51 5.06
N ALA A 42 0.86 2.33 4.55
CA ALA A 42 -0.36 2.13 5.35
C ALA A 42 -1.17 0.94 4.84
N ASP A 43 -2.08 0.44 5.67
CA ASP A 43 -3.12 -0.49 5.24
C ASP A 43 -4.25 0.24 4.48
N SER A 44 -5.27 -0.51 4.06
CA SER A 44 -6.43 0.03 3.34
C SER A 44 -7.23 1.09 4.11
N VAL A 45 -7.03 1.19 5.44
CA VAL A 45 -7.75 2.07 6.37
C VAL A 45 -6.84 3.21 6.89
N GLY A 46 -5.65 3.41 6.31
CA GLY A 46 -4.79 4.55 6.64
C GLY A 46 -4.03 4.43 7.96
N ARG A 47 -4.04 3.25 8.61
CA ARG A 47 -3.31 3.05 9.87
C ARG A 47 -1.88 2.57 9.59
N GLY A 48 -0.91 3.26 10.17
CA GLY A 48 0.49 2.82 10.24
C GLY A 48 0.91 2.53 11.69
N PRO A 49 2.05 1.83 11.91
CA PRO A 49 2.85 1.07 10.97
C PRO A 49 2.60 -0.43 11.21
N TYR A 50 1.78 -1.07 10.38
CA TYR A 50 1.61 -2.51 10.47
C TYR A 50 2.04 -3.17 9.17
N GLY A 51 2.92 -4.13 9.36
CA GLY A 51 3.30 -5.06 8.32
C GLY A 51 2.14 -6.00 7.95
N PRO A 52 2.47 -7.08 7.25
CA PRO A 52 1.61 -7.89 6.39
C PRO A 52 0.57 -8.72 7.14
N HIS A 53 -0.58 -8.13 7.46
CA HIS A 53 -1.73 -8.92 7.88
C HIS A 53 -2.69 -9.07 6.72
N GLN A 54 -2.57 -10.17 5.96
CA GLN A 54 -3.53 -10.56 4.92
C GLN A 54 -4.08 -9.39 4.09
N THR A 55 -3.22 -8.42 3.77
CA THR A 55 -3.68 -7.17 3.18
C THR A 55 -3.87 -7.40 1.69
N GLU A 56 -5.09 -7.22 1.21
CA GLU A 56 -5.38 -7.18 -0.23
C GLU A 56 -4.71 -6.00 -0.93
N SER A 57 -4.24 -5.00 -0.17
CA SER A 57 -3.60 -3.80 -0.69
C SER A 57 -2.66 -3.11 0.29
N TYR A 58 -1.79 -2.26 -0.25
CA TYR A 58 -0.94 -1.32 0.49
C TYR A 58 -1.25 0.12 0.06
N GLY A 59 -1.59 0.98 1.01
CA GLY A 59 -1.72 2.42 0.81
C GLY A 59 -0.38 3.14 0.98
N PHE A 60 -0.18 4.22 0.22
CA PHE A 60 0.95 5.12 0.37
C PHE A 60 0.44 6.49 0.77
N LEU A 61 0.92 6.98 1.91
CA LEU A 61 0.53 8.24 2.50
C LEU A 61 1.72 9.21 2.48
N VAL A 62 1.44 10.49 2.32
CA VAL A 62 2.40 11.58 2.51
C VAL A 62 1.82 12.57 3.52
N GLU A 63 2.66 13.17 4.36
CA GLU A 63 2.18 14.27 5.22
C GLU A 63 1.69 15.44 4.36
N ASP A 64 0.47 15.91 4.64
CA ASP A 64 -0.06 17.11 4.01
C ASP A 64 0.63 18.34 4.61
N ARG A 65 1.64 18.85 3.89
CA ARG A 65 2.38 20.06 4.30
C ARG A 65 1.51 21.32 4.30
N SER A 66 0.40 21.34 3.57
CA SER A 66 -0.50 22.50 3.47
C SER A 66 -1.45 22.62 4.67
N ARG A 67 -1.68 21.50 5.39
CA ARG A 67 -2.52 21.42 6.59
C ARG A 67 -1.74 21.32 7.90
N ARG A 68 -0.53 21.88 7.97
CA ARG A 68 0.08 22.22 9.27
C ARG A 68 -0.82 23.23 9.98
N SER A 69 -1.75 22.73 10.79
CA SER A 69 -2.50 23.55 11.72
C SER A 69 -1.49 24.27 12.61
N TRP A 70 -1.49 25.59 12.58
CA TRP A 70 -0.86 26.46 13.59
C TRP A 70 -1.59 26.38 14.96
N GLY A 71 -2.21 25.24 15.26
CA GLY A 71 -2.95 24.98 16.48
C GLY A 71 -2.14 24.09 17.40
N VAL A 72 -1.32 24.70 18.26
CA VAL A 72 -0.67 24.00 19.36
C VAL A 72 -1.76 23.75 20.42
N THR A 73 -2.32 22.53 20.46
CA THR A 73 -3.36 22.18 21.44
C THR A 73 -2.73 21.99 22.82
N LEU A 74 -3.18 22.80 23.78
CA LEU A 74 -2.67 23.01 25.14
C LEU A 74 -2.77 21.81 26.12
N PHE A 75 -2.94 20.56 25.66
CA PHE A 75 -3.24 19.41 26.54
C PHE A 75 -2.59 18.07 26.16
N GLY A 76 -1.45 18.07 25.46
CA GLY A 76 -0.65 16.84 25.27
C GLY A 76 -1.29 15.75 24.40
N LEU A 77 -2.44 16.03 23.77
CA LEU A 77 -3.04 15.19 22.74
C LEU A 77 -2.61 15.78 21.39
N ALA A 78 -1.63 15.13 20.74
CA ALA A 78 -1.28 15.47 19.37
C ALA A 78 -2.44 15.05 18.47
N ASP A 79 -3.10 16.01 17.81
CA ASP A 79 -4.04 15.70 16.74
C ASP A 79 -3.30 14.86 15.68
N PRO A 80 -3.90 13.74 15.20
CA PRO A 80 -3.27 12.94 14.17
C PRO A 80 -2.97 13.81 12.95
N ILE A 81 -1.69 13.87 12.56
CA ILE A 81 -1.25 14.68 11.43
C ILE A 81 -2.03 14.22 10.19
N PRO A 82 -2.78 15.12 9.50
CA PRO A 82 -3.50 14.74 8.30
C PRO A 82 -2.51 14.28 7.23
N ARG A 83 -2.83 13.15 6.60
CA ARG A 83 -2.03 12.57 5.53
C ARG A 83 -2.88 12.45 4.28
N ASP A 84 -2.27 12.77 3.15
CA ASP A 84 -2.88 12.52 1.85
C ASP A 84 -2.46 11.16 1.34
N ARG A 85 -3.41 10.43 0.79
CA ARG A 85 -3.17 9.17 0.10
C ARG A 85 -2.75 9.45 -1.33
N ILE A 86 -1.55 8.98 -1.69
CA ILE A 86 -0.93 9.25 -3.00
C ILE A 86 -0.86 8.02 -3.90
N ALA A 87 -1.00 6.81 -3.35
CA ALA A 87 -1.15 5.60 -4.15
C ALA A 87 -1.77 4.46 -3.35
N VAL A 88 -2.26 3.45 -4.07
CA VAL A 88 -2.65 2.14 -3.52
C VAL A 88 -2.16 1.04 -4.44
N LEU A 89 -1.40 0.10 -3.88
CA LEU A 89 -1.00 -1.14 -4.54
C LEU A 89 -1.97 -2.26 -4.15
N TRP A 90 -2.75 -2.76 -5.10
CA TRP A 90 -3.67 -3.88 -4.93
C TRP A 90 -2.99 -5.20 -5.31
N LEU A 91 -2.84 -6.09 -4.33
CA LEU A 91 -2.30 -7.44 -4.46
C LEU A 91 -3.39 -8.44 -4.88
N SER A 92 -4.61 -8.23 -4.40
CA SER A 92 -5.79 -9.01 -4.73
C SER A 92 -7.01 -8.10 -4.65
N SER A 93 -7.81 -8.01 -5.71
CA SER A 93 -9.06 -7.24 -5.69
C SER A 93 -9.84 -7.53 -6.96
N GLU A 94 -11.01 -8.14 -6.84
CA GLU A 94 -11.87 -8.42 -7.99
C GLU A 94 -12.30 -7.13 -8.70
N ALA A 95 -12.70 -6.12 -7.93
CA ALA A 95 -13.12 -4.81 -8.44
C ALA A 95 -12.02 -4.08 -9.24
N ARG A 96 -10.74 -4.33 -8.92
CA ARG A 96 -9.60 -3.77 -9.65
C ARG A 96 -8.96 -4.72 -10.64
N LYS A 97 -9.44 -5.98 -10.73
CA LYS A 97 -8.83 -7.07 -11.50
C LYS A 97 -7.40 -7.39 -11.06
N ALA A 98 -7.09 -7.18 -9.78
CA ALA A 98 -5.83 -7.58 -9.17
C ALA A 98 -5.93 -9.05 -8.72
N THR A 99 -4.88 -9.82 -8.99
CA THR A 99 -4.78 -11.26 -8.70
C THR A 99 -3.37 -11.58 -8.23
N HIS A 100 -3.14 -12.78 -7.71
CA HIS A 100 -1.83 -13.24 -7.22
C HIS A 100 -0.66 -13.07 -8.21
N LYS A 101 -0.89 -13.10 -9.53
CA LYS A 101 0.15 -12.89 -10.56
C LYS A 101 0.13 -11.50 -11.20
N LYS A 102 -0.89 -10.69 -10.90
CA LYS A 102 -1.16 -9.43 -11.57
C LYS A 102 -1.65 -8.40 -10.58
N TRP A 103 -0.80 -7.47 -10.20
CA TRP A 103 -1.14 -6.41 -9.26
C TRP A 103 -1.54 -5.14 -10.00
N VAL A 104 -2.20 -4.24 -9.28
CA VAL A 104 -2.63 -2.95 -9.81
C VAL A 104 -2.14 -1.85 -8.88
N LEU A 105 -1.41 -0.89 -9.41
CA LEU A 105 -0.95 0.30 -8.70
C LEU A 105 -1.74 1.51 -9.17
N GLU A 106 -2.60 2.01 -8.30
CA GLU A 106 -3.35 3.26 -8.49
C GLU A 106 -2.57 4.41 -7.89
N ILE A 107 -2.39 5.48 -8.65
CA ILE A 107 -1.66 6.68 -8.22
C ILE A 107 -2.61 7.87 -8.18
N PHE A 108 -2.50 8.67 -7.13
CA PHE A 108 -3.24 9.90 -6.88
C PHE A 108 -2.20 11.02 -6.68
N GLY A 109 -2.06 11.90 -7.66
CA GLY A 109 -0.97 12.89 -7.71
C GLY A 109 0.00 12.57 -8.84
N ARG A 110 -0.02 13.41 -9.90
CA ARG A 110 0.87 13.25 -11.07
C ARG A 110 2.35 13.32 -10.69
N GLU A 111 2.67 14.13 -9.69
CA GLU A 111 4.02 14.35 -9.20
C GLU A 111 4.70 13.08 -8.67
N TYR A 112 3.93 12.05 -8.29
CA TYR A 112 4.46 10.78 -7.77
C TYR A 112 4.55 9.68 -8.83
N VAL A 113 4.13 9.93 -10.08
CA VAL A 113 4.02 8.90 -11.11
C VAL A 113 5.37 8.23 -11.41
N ASP A 114 6.43 9.01 -11.56
CA ASP A 114 7.74 8.47 -11.93
C ASP A 114 8.35 7.62 -10.82
N PHE A 115 8.17 8.06 -9.56
CA PHE A 115 8.56 7.26 -8.40
C PHE A 115 7.83 5.92 -8.37
N PHE A 116 6.51 5.93 -8.51
CA PHE A 116 5.70 4.71 -8.43
C PHE A 116 5.90 3.77 -9.63
N LYS A 117 6.19 4.30 -10.83
CA LYS A 117 6.63 3.48 -11.96
C LYS A 117 7.95 2.76 -11.67
N ALA A 118 8.93 3.47 -11.11
CA ALA A 118 10.21 2.87 -10.75
C ALA A 118 10.05 1.83 -9.62
N LEU A 119 9.16 2.08 -8.65
CA LEU A 119 8.84 1.11 -7.60
C LEU A 119 8.15 -0.14 -8.19
N ALA A 120 7.19 0.05 -9.10
CA ALA A 120 6.48 -1.05 -9.76
C ALA A 120 7.44 -1.93 -10.58
N ASP A 121 8.38 -1.34 -11.33
CA ASP A 121 9.40 -2.10 -12.08
C ASP A 121 10.28 -2.95 -11.15
N LYS A 122 10.71 -2.38 -10.01
CA LYS A 122 11.48 -3.12 -9.00
C LYS A 122 10.69 -4.29 -8.39
N LEU A 123 9.43 -4.06 -8.03
CA LEU A 123 8.56 -5.09 -7.48
C LEU A 123 8.28 -6.20 -8.50
N SER A 124 7.99 -5.83 -9.75
CA SER A 124 7.76 -6.77 -10.85
C SER A 124 8.93 -7.72 -11.04
N LYS A 125 10.16 -7.19 -11.05
CA LYS A 125 11.39 -7.99 -11.19
C LYS A 125 11.68 -8.84 -9.95
N GLN A 126 11.46 -8.30 -8.75
CA GLN A 126 11.78 -8.98 -7.49
C GLN A 126 10.85 -10.17 -7.21
N PHE A 127 9.58 -10.05 -7.60
CA PHE A 127 8.54 -11.03 -7.25
C PHE A 127 7.99 -11.81 -8.46
N ASP A 128 8.50 -11.57 -9.67
CA ASP A 128 8.06 -12.19 -10.93
C ASP A 128 6.53 -12.04 -11.16
N ILE A 129 6.09 -10.79 -11.12
CA ILE A 129 4.66 -10.41 -11.21
C ILE A 129 4.44 -9.32 -12.25
N GLU A 130 3.26 -9.31 -12.85
CA GLU A 130 2.81 -8.19 -13.68
C GLU A 130 2.22 -7.09 -12.78
N ILE A 131 2.61 -5.82 -12.97
CA ILE A 131 2.02 -4.69 -12.24
C ILE A 131 1.47 -3.67 -13.23
N HIS A 132 0.16 -3.45 -13.19
CA HIS A 132 -0.50 -2.42 -13.97
C HIS A 132 -0.50 -1.10 -13.21
N VAL A 133 0.23 -0.12 -13.72
CA VAL A 133 0.30 1.23 -13.15
C VAL A 133 -0.73 2.13 -13.83
N ARG A 134 -1.55 2.84 -13.05
CA ARG A 134 -2.49 3.85 -13.57
C ARG A 134 -2.52 5.10 -12.70
N LEU A 135 -2.58 6.25 -13.37
CA LEU A 135 -2.92 7.52 -12.72
C LEU A 135 -4.44 7.61 -12.62
N THR A 136 -4.97 7.63 -11.40
CA THR A 136 -6.41 7.70 -11.12
C THR A 136 -6.86 9.15 -10.88
N SER A 137 -5.99 9.98 -10.31
CA SER A 137 -6.25 11.40 -10.04
C SER A 137 -4.98 12.21 -10.25
N GLU A 138 -5.12 13.43 -10.78
CA GLU A 138 -4.02 14.40 -10.90
C GLU A 138 -3.51 14.90 -9.55
N HIS A 139 -4.34 14.78 -8.51
CA HIS A 139 -4.05 15.27 -7.15
C HIS A 139 -4.14 14.15 -6.11
N PRO A 140 -3.40 14.26 -4.98
CA PRO A 140 -3.54 13.38 -3.84
C PRO A 140 -4.97 13.32 -3.31
N MET A 141 -5.36 12.17 -2.75
CA MET A 141 -6.68 11.97 -2.15
C MET A 141 -6.58 12.17 -0.63
N SER A 142 -7.22 13.22 -0.11
CA SER A 142 -7.24 13.43 1.33
C SER A 142 -8.01 12.32 2.04
N GLU A 143 -7.38 11.72 3.05
CA GLU A 143 -8.09 10.84 3.98
C GLU A 143 -9.01 11.70 4.84
N GLN A 144 -10.32 11.51 4.71
CA GLN A 144 -11.25 11.90 5.76
C GLN A 144 -11.11 10.84 6.85
N VAL A 145 -10.30 11.14 7.87
CA VAL A 145 -10.20 10.33 9.09
C VAL A 145 -11.44 10.52 9.95
#